data_AF-A0A0P8CHH2-F1
#
_entry.id   AF-A0A0P8CHH2-F1
#
_cell.length_a   1.000
_cell.length_b   1.000
_cell.length_c   1.000
_cell.angle_alpha   90.00
_cell.angle_beta   90.00
_cell.angle_gamma   90.00
#
_symmetry.space_group_name_H-M   'P 1'
#
loop_
_entity.id
_entity.type
_entity.pdbx_description
1 polymer ?
#
loop_
_entity_poly.entity_id
_entity_poly.type
_entity_poly.pdbx_seq_one_letter_code
_entity_poly.pdbx_strand_id
1 'polypeptide(L)'
;MGLCILLPLRYYPFFLKKTGKSLYFVFGLVSLVKVEELGKGNIVGHENIFEVNSNERYRLMKGSMMNFSPIAAEYSMPGHDLNNLFEEYLGFKRPDFVPDPGKPPVVDVTLNGSRHFLWEITDEKFIRKIKKLTKGLKLLILDGHHRYTASNLLRERDGIEIYDDDDDGRRGQGSFTFTMAQGSAQFQ
;
A
#
# COMPACT_ATOMS: atom_id res chain seq x y z
N MET A 1 7.70 -10.29 8.73
CA MET A 1 7.65 -9.14 7.81
C MET A 1 7.02 -7.94 8.47
N GLY A 2 7.67 -6.77 8.37
CA GLY A 2 7.16 -5.49 8.87
C GLY A 2 6.02 -5.00 7.98
N LEU A 3 4.84 -4.88 8.56
CA LEU A 3 3.70 -4.22 7.94
C LEU A 3 3.80 -2.76 8.40
N CYS A 4 3.73 -1.77 7.50
CA CYS A 4 3.77 -0.37 7.93
C CYS A 4 2.43 0.33 7.69
N ILE A 5 1.97 1.11 8.67
CA ILE A 5 0.82 2.00 8.50
C ILE A 5 1.37 3.32 7.96
N LEU A 6 0.97 3.68 6.75
CA LEU A 6 1.21 5.01 6.20
C LEU A 6 -0.04 5.86 6.44
N LEU A 7 0.16 7.04 6.97
CA LEU A 7 -0.92 7.96 7.32
C LEU A 7 -0.56 9.34 6.74
N PRO A 8 -1.02 9.65 5.52
CA PRO A 8 -1.04 11.03 5.07
C PRO A 8 -2.10 11.82 5.84
N LEU A 9 -1.67 12.79 6.63
CA LEU A 9 -2.49 13.90 7.11
C LEU A 9 -2.40 15.01 6.06
N ARG A 10 -3.45 15.13 5.23
CA ARG A 10 -3.52 16.15 4.19
C ARG A 10 -4.32 17.35 4.71
N TYR A 11 -3.66 18.50 4.72
CA TYR A 11 -4.31 19.81 4.83
C TYR A 11 -4.52 20.33 3.40
N TYR A 12 -5.75 20.53 2.95
CA TYR A 12 -6.04 21.18 1.66
C TYR A 12 -6.14 22.70 1.85
N PRO A 13 -5.27 23.52 1.23
CA PRO A 13 -5.63 24.91 0.97
C PRO A 13 -5.67 25.26 -0.53
N PHE A 14 -5.92 24.29 -1.43
CA PHE A 14 -5.94 24.60 -2.86
C PHE A 14 -7.05 23.87 -3.62
N PHE A 15 -7.92 24.66 -4.27
CA PHE A 15 -9.17 24.30 -4.93
C PHE A 15 -10.34 23.90 -4.02
N LEU A 16 -10.85 24.89 -3.28
CA LEU A 16 -12.29 25.21 -3.20
C LEU A 16 -12.40 26.62 -2.59
N LYS A 17 -13.23 27.47 -3.19
CA LYS A 17 -13.57 28.79 -2.64
C LYS A 17 -14.09 28.61 -1.21
N LYS A 18 -13.33 29.12 -0.24
CA LYS A 18 -13.72 29.60 1.10
C LYS A 18 -15.04 29.04 1.65
N THR A 19 -14.98 27.91 2.35
CA THR A 19 -15.77 27.60 3.57
C THR A 19 -15.24 26.31 4.23
N GLY A 20 -14.64 26.43 5.43
CA GLY A 20 -14.31 25.30 6.31
C GLY A 20 -12.92 24.67 6.15
N LYS A 21 -12.05 24.82 7.16
CA LYS A 21 -10.81 24.06 7.32
C LYS A 21 -11.17 22.62 7.71
N SER A 22 -11.42 21.73 6.75
CA SER A 22 -11.62 20.30 7.03
C SER A 22 -10.28 19.57 7.00
N LEU A 23 -9.95 18.88 8.09
CA LEU A 23 -8.79 18.00 8.18
C LEU A 23 -9.15 16.66 7.54
N TYR A 24 -8.35 16.19 6.58
CA TYR A 24 -8.60 14.91 5.90
C TYR A 24 -7.48 13.91 6.21
N PHE A 25 -7.89 12.70 6.62
CA PHE A 25 -7.00 11.59 6.92
C PHE A 25 -7.11 10.55 5.83
N VAL A 26 -5.97 10.21 5.24
CA VAL A 26 -5.85 9.01 4.42
C VAL A 26 -5.12 7.98 5.27
N PHE A 27 -5.64 6.76 5.32
CA PHE A 27 -4.88 5.63 5.82
C PHE A 27 -4.40 4.80 4.64
N GLY A 28 -3.19 4.27 4.79
CA GLY A 28 -2.60 3.33 3.88
C GLY A 28 -1.83 2.24 4.62
N LEU A 29 -1.72 1.11 3.94
CA LEU A 29 -0.98 -0.05 4.39
C LEU A 29 0.16 -0.32 3.41
N VAL A 30 1.35 -0.42 3.93
CA VAL A 30 2.53 -0.83 3.17
C VAL A 30 2.79 -2.29 3.45
N SER A 31 2.68 -3.14 2.43
CA SER A 31 2.84 -4.60 2.57
C SER A 31 3.34 -5.25 1.30
N LEU A 32 3.76 -6.52 1.39
CA LEU A 32 3.92 -7.36 0.22
C LEU A 32 2.58 -7.89 -0.27
N VAL A 33 2.44 -8.06 -1.58
CA VAL A 33 1.21 -8.56 -2.21
C VAL A 33 1.53 -9.53 -3.33
N LYS A 34 0.81 -10.66 -3.31
CA LYS A 34 0.53 -11.61 -4.41
C LYS A 34 0.73 -11.09 -5.84
N VAL A 35 1.80 -11.36 -6.60
CA VAL A 35 1.91 -10.95 -7.99
C VAL A 35 1.16 -12.02 -8.75
N GLU A 36 0.06 -11.60 -9.35
CA GLU A 36 -0.86 -12.40 -10.14
C GLU A 36 -0.93 -11.84 -11.56
N GLU A 37 -1.45 -12.59 -12.51
CA GLU A 37 -1.71 -12.03 -13.82
C GLU A 37 -2.80 -10.95 -13.73
N LEU A 38 -2.50 -9.77 -14.29
CA LEU A 38 -3.39 -8.61 -14.26
C LEU A 38 -4.78 -8.98 -14.80
N GLY A 39 -5.82 -8.68 -14.03
CA GLY A 39 -7.22 -8.91 -14.41
C GLY A 39 -7.72 -10.36 -14.27
N LYS A 40 -6.86 -11.35 -14.00
CA LYS A 40 -7.27 -12.74 -13.73
C LYS A 40 -7.46 -13.06 -12.25
N GLY A 41 -6.84 -12.29 -11.38
CA GLY A 41 -6.88 -12.48 -9.93
C GLY A 41 -7.48 -11.29 -9.19
N ASN A 42 -6.89 -10.98 -8.04
CA ASN A 42 -7.31 -9.87 -7.20
C ASN A 42 -6.67 -8.54 -7.61
N ILE A 43 -5.72 -8.55 -8.55
CA ILE A 43 -5.05 -7.33 -9.01
C ILE A 43 -5.62 -6.84 -10.34
N VAL A 44 -6.12 -5.61 -10.35
CA VAL A 44 -6.75 -4.95 -11.49
C VAL A 44 -5.97 -3.70 -11.86
N GLY A 45 -5.72 -3.48 -13.15
CA GLY A 45 -5.14 -2.24 -13.66
C GLY A 45 -6.22 -1.30 -14.17
N HIS A 46 -6.00 0.02 -14.08
CA HIS A 46 -6.88 1.03 -14.69
C HIS A 46 -6.33 1.70 -15.96
N GLU A 47 -5.15 1.28 -16.44
CA GLU A 47 -4.49 1.87 -17.62
C GLU A 47 -4.12 0.79 -18.65
N ASN A 48 -4.12 1.16 -19.93
CA ASN A 48 -3.54 0.34 -21.01
C ASN A 48 -2.01 0.39 -20.91
N ILE A 49 -1.37 -0.77 -20.83
CA ILE A 49 0.07 -0.89 -20.62
C ILE A 49 0.80 -0.83 -21.97
N PHE A 50 1.76 0.09 -22.13
CA PHE A 50 2.66 0.10 -23.29
C PHE A 50 3.86 -0.83 -23.05
N GLU A 51 4.08 -1.79 -23.96
CA GLU A 51 5.04 -2.89 -23.79
C GLU A 51 6.51 -2.45 -23.64
N VAL A 52 6.89 -1.31 -24.25
CA VAL A 52 8.29 -0.83 -24.28
C VAL A 52 8.80 -0.50 -22.88
N ASN A 53 8.01 0.21 -22.08
CA ASN A 53 8.41 0.67 -20.74
C ASN A 53 8.50 -0.49 -19.73
N SER A 54 7.78 -1.58 -19.97
CA SER A 54 7.80 -2.76 -19.10
C SER A 54 9.09 -3.58 -19.23
N ASN A 55 9.67 -3.66 -20.43
CA ASN A 55 10.92 -4.42 -20.66
C ASN A 55 12.15 -3.74 -20.05
N GLU A 56 12.23 -2.41 -20.09
CA GLU A 56 13.29 -1.66 -19.43
C GLU A 56 13.25 -1.89 -17.92
N ARG A 57 12.07 -1.71 -17.31
CA ARG A 57 11.83 -1.96 -15.89
C ARG A 57 12.18 -3.39 -15.50
N TYR A 58 11.78 -4.37 -16.31
CA TYR A 58 12.14 -5.78 -16.12
C TYR A 58 13.66 -5.98 -16.07
N ARG A 59 14.42 -5.44 -17.04
CA ARG A 59 15.89 -5.58 -17.07
C ARG A 59 16.54 -4.93 -15.85
N LEU A 60 16.07 -3.74 -15.47
CA LEU A 60 16.58 -3.04 -14.30
C LEU A 60 16.32 -3.83 -13.02
N MET A 61 15.08 -4.30 -12.83
CA MET A 61 14.69 -5.10 -11.66
C MET A 61 15.42 -6.46 -11.62
N LYS A 62 15.65 -7.08 -12.78
CA LYS A 62 16.45 -8.32 -12.88
C LYS A 62 17.91 -8.09 -12.46
N GLY A 63 18.49 -6.95 -12.86
CA GLY A 63 19.86 -6.61 -12.53
C GLY A 63 20.05 -6.18 -11.07
N SER A 64 19.05 -5.51 -10.47
CA SER A 64 19.14 -5.00 -9.09
C SER A 64 18.49 -5.89 -8.04
N MET A 65 17.62 -6.82 -8.45
CA MET A 65 16.75 -7.61 -7.57
C MET A 65 15.89 -6.75 -6.61
N MET A 66 15.57 -5.52 -7.01
CA MET A 66 14.91 -4.53 -6.16
C MET A 66 13.89 -3.68 -6.92
N ASN A 67 12.80 -3.30 -6.25
CA ASN A 67 11.93 -2.21 -6.67
C ASN A 67 12.43 -0.86 -6.14
N PHE A 68 12.52 0.13 -7.02
CA PHE A 68 12.99 1.48 -6.66
C PHE A 68 11.90 2.38 -6.07
N SER A 69 10.65 1.92 -6.07
CA SER A 69 9.50 2.70 -5.61
C SER A 69 8.29 1.77 -5.41
N PRO A 70 7.43 2.03 -4.40
CA PRO A 70 6.24 1.24 -4.19
C PRO A 70 5.25 1.28 -5.36
N ILE A 71 4.43 0.24 -5.48
CA ILE A 71 3.24 0.26 -6.35
C ILE A 71 2.09 0.84 -5.53
N ALA A 72 1.45 1.91 -6.03
CA ALA A 72 0.31 2.48 -5.37
C ALA A 72 -0.95 1.74 -5.80
N ALA A 73 -1.79 1.36 -4.84
CA ALA A 73 -3.05 0.67 -5.12
C ALA A 73 -4.19 1.17 -4.23
N GLU A 74 -5.40 1.04 -4.74
CA GLU A 74 -6.65 1.27 -4.05
C GLU A 74 -7.33 -0.05 -3.71
N TYR A 75 -8.02 -0.08 -2.58
CA TYR A 75 -8.99 -1.13 -2.25
C TYR A 75 -10.30 -0.51 -1.78
N SER A 76 -11.40 -1.25 -1.96
CA SER A 76 -12.72 -0.84 -1.48
C SER A 76 -13.10 -1.62 -0.23
N MET A 77 -13.45 -0.89 0.83
CA MET A 77 -13.94 -1.44 2.10
C MET A 77 -14.99 -0.50 2.68
N PRO A 78 -16.28 -0.65 2.33
CA PRO A 78 -17.34 0.27 2.73
C PRO A 78 -17.48 0.46 4.25
N GLY A 79 -17.18 -0.57 5.05
CA GLY A 79 -17.21 -0.50 6.52
C GLY A 79 -16.04 0.26 7.14
N HIS A 80 -15.02 0.62 6.35
CA HIS A 80 -13.78 1.20 6.85
C HIS A 80 -13.10 0.37 7.96
N ASP A 81 -13.32 -0.96 7.98
CA ASP A 81 -12.87 -1.84 9.07
C ASP A 81 -11.37 -1.75 9.32
N LEU A 82 -10.57 -1.61 8.24
CA LEU A 82 -9.12 -1.45 8.36
C LEU A 82 -8.72 -0.09 8.98
N ASN A 83 -9.41 0.99 8.63
CA ASN A 83 -9.17 2.31 9.24
C ASN A 83 -9.57 2.31 10.71
N ASN A 84 -10.72 1.71 11.04
CA ASN A 84 -11.19 1.56 12.41
C ASN A 84 -10.20 0.76 13.25
N LEU A 85 -9.61 -0.28 12.65
CA LEU A 85 -8.58 -1.09 13.27
C LEU A 85 -7.26 -0.30 13.49
N PHE A 86 -6.85 0.55 12.55
CA PHE A 86 -5.69 1.44 12.73
C PHE A 86 -5.90 2.48 13.84
N GLU A 87 -7.09 3.09 13.88
CA GLU A 87 -7.48 4.02 14.93
C GLU A 87 -7.42 3.37 16.32
N GLU A 88 -7.98 2.15 16.47
CA GLU A 88 -7.90 1.36 17.70
C GLU A 88 -6.45 1.10 18.11
N TYR A 89 -5.62 0.69 17.16
CA TYR A 89 -4.22 0.35 17.43
C TYR A 89 -3.37 1.56 17.82
N LEU A 90 -3.59 2.69 17.16
CA LEU A 90 -2.85 3.94 17.40
C LEU A 90 -3.46 4.79 18.53
N GLY A 91 -4.60 4.38 19.08
CA GLY A 91 -5.20 5.01 20.26
C GLY A 91 -5.83 6.37 19.99
N PHE A 92 -6.34 6.63 18.80
CA PHE A 92 -7.01 7.90 18.46
C PHE A 92 -8.30 7.70 17.67
N LYS A 93 -9.12 8.75 17.58
CA LYS A 93 -10.34 8.78 16.78
C LYS A 93 -10.45 10.08 16.01
N ARG A 94 -10.59 9.97 14.68
CA ARG A 94 -10.75 11.13 13.79
C ARG A 94 -11.98 11.98 14.19
N PRO A 95 -11.95 13.31 13.98
CA PRO A 95 -10.85 14.07 13.35
C PRO A 95 -9.69 14.39 14.30
N ASP A 96 -9.81 14.05 15.58
CA ASP A 96 -8.77 14.32 16.57
C ASP A 96 -7.61 13.34 16.40
N PHE A 97 -6.41 13.88 16.20
CA PHE A 97 -5.21 13.06 16.09
C PHE A 97 -4.09 13.65 16.93
N VAL A 98 -3.71 12.86 17.93
CA VAL A 98 -2.53 13.09 18.77
C VAL A 98 -1.76 11.78 18.79
N PRO A 99 -0.53 11.72 18.24
CA PRO A 99 0.27 10.52 18.31
C PRO A 99 0.47 10.08 19.77
N ASP A 100 0.19 8.81 20.06
CA ASP A 100 0.50 8.21 21.36
C ASP A 100 2.03 8.24 21.58
N PRO A 101 2.52 8.90 22.65
CA PRO A 101 3.94 8.90 22.99
C PRO A 101 4.51 7.48 23.21
N GLY A 102 3.67 6.52 23.60
CA GLY A 102 4.03 5.10 23.74
C GLY A 102 4.16 4.34 22.42
N LYS A 103 3.68 4.91 21.31
CA LYS A 103 3.77 4.34 19.96
C LYS A 103 4.14 5.44 18.94
N PRO A 104 5.36 6.00 19.03
CA PRO A 104 5.77 7.07 18.13
C PRO A 104 5.89 6.54 16.69
N PRO A 105 5.60 7.39 15.68
CA PRO A 105 5.86 7.07 14.29
C PRO A 105 7.37 6.95 14.04
N VAL A 106 7.76 6.04 13.14
CA VAL A 106 9.14 5.94 12.65
C VAL A 106 9.49 7.04 11.64
N VAL A 107 8.47 7.62 10.99
CA VAL A 107 8.61 8.82 10.15
C VAL A 107 7.52 9.81 10.51
N ASP A 108 7.89 11.06 10.74
CA ASP A 108 7.00 12.20 10.90
C ASP A 108 7.60 13.37 10.11
N VAL A 109 7.00 13.68 8.96
CA VAL A 109 7.55 14.68 8.04
C VAL A 109 6.43 15.53 7.46
N THR A 110 6.70 16.82 7.26
CA THR A 110 5.77 17.69 6.51
C THR A 110 6.34 17.95 5.12
N LEU A 111 5.58 17.54 4.10
CA LEU A 111 5.92 17.72 2.68
C LEU A 111 4.76 18.40 1.97
N ASN A 112 5.04 19.47 1.23
CA ASN A 112 4.04 20.18 0.41
C ASN A 112 2.75 20.55 1.18
N GLY A 113 2.88 20.97 2.44
CA GLY A 113 1.76 21.35 3.30
C GLY A 113 0.94 20.18 3.86
N SER A 114 1.40 18.93 3.66
CA SER A 114 0.80 17.72 4.23
C SER A 114 1.77 17.08 5.22
N ARG A 115 1.28 16.66 6.38
CA ARG A 115 2.08 15.93 7.37
C ARG A 115 1.92 14.43 7.11
N HIS A 116 3.00 13.69 7.04
CA HIS A 116 3.01 12.28 6.71
C HIS A 116 3.62 11.53 7.87
N PHE A 117 2.94 10.44 8.23
CA PHE A 117 3.39 9.57 9.28
C PHE A 117 3.55 8.14 8.77
N LEU A 118 4.57 7.45 9.28
CA LEU A 118 4.78 6.02 9.06
C LEU A 118 4.97 5.34 10.41
N TRP A 119 4.22 4.28 10.67
CA TRP A 119 4.46 3.38 11.79
C TRP A 119 4.88 2.02 11.28
N GLU A 120 5.85 1.42 11.95
CA GLU A 120 6.12 -0.01 11.82
C GLU A 120 5.18 -0.80 12.73
N ILE A 121 4.59 -1.87 12.20
CA ILE A 121 3.78 -2.82 12.97
C ILE A 121 4.60 -4.09 13.19
N THR A 122 4.81 -4.43 14.46
CA THR A 122 5.42 -5.68 14.91
C THR A 122 4.48 -6.56 15.74
N ASP A 123 3.31 -6.04 16.16
CA ASP A 123 2.31 -6.81 16.91
C ASP A 123 1.65 -7.89 16.04
N GLU A 124 1.99 -9.15 16.31
CA GLU A 124 1.46 -10.28 15.56
C GLU A 124 -0.06 -10.45 15.64
N LYS A 125 -0.69 -10.13 16.79
CA LYS A 125 -2.15 -10.23 16.93
C LYS A 125 -2.79 -9.21 15.99
N PHE A 126 -2.22 -8.02 15.92
CA PHE A 126 -2.66 -6.97 15.03
C PHE A 126 -2.46 -7.35 13.55
N ILE A 127 -1.28 -7.87 13.20
CA ILE A 127 -0.97 -8.35 11.84
C ILE A 127 -1.96 -9.45 11.43
N ARG A 128 -2.30 -10.39 12.31
CA ARG A 128 -3.30 -11.44 12.02
C ARG A 128 -4.70 -10.87 11.74
N LYS A 129 -5.13 -9.85 12.48
CA LYS A 129 -6.40 -9.14 12.21
C LYS A 129 -6.37 -8.49 10.81
N ILE A 130 -5.28 -7.81 10.46
CA ILE A 130 -5.12 -7.18 9.15
C ILE A 130 -5.15 -8.23 8.03
N LYS A 131 -4.35 -9.31 8.14
CA LYS A 131 -4.36 -10.42 7.17
C LYS A 131 -5.76 -10.99 6.96
N LYS A 132 -6.58 -11.09 8.00
CA LYS A 132 -7.97 -11.55 7.91
C LYS A 132 -8.85 -10.57 7.14
N LEU A 133 -8.75 -9.27 7.42
CA LEU A 133 -9.54 -8.22 6.76
C LEU A 133 -9.14 -8.02 5.30
N THR A 134 -7.87 -8.24 4.96
CA THR A 134 -7.37 -8.02 3.59
C THR A 134 -7.46 -9.26 2.70
N LYS A 135 -7.83 -10.41 3.25
CA LYS A 135 -7.94 -11.67 2.50
C LYS A 135 -8.98 -11.56 1.39
N GLY A 136 -8.53 -11.73 0.13
CA GLY A 136 -9.40 -11.69 -1.04
C GLY A 136 -9.87 -10.30 -1.45
N LEU A 137 -9.30 -9.23 -0.87
CA LEU A 137 -9.56 -7.87 -1.36
C LEU A 137 -9.01 -7.71 -2.77
N LYS A 138 -9.82 -7.13 -3.65
CA LYS A 138 -9.35 -6.66 -4.96
C LYS A 138 -8.58 -5.36 -4.79
N LEU A 139 -7.43 -5.30 -5.42
CA LEU A 139 -6.58 -4.12 -5.46
C LEU A 139 -6.59 -3.54 -6.87
N LEU A 140 -6.99 -2.27 -6.99
CA LEU A 140 -6.80 -1.52 -8.22
C LEU A 140 -5.45 -0.81 -8.16
N ILE A 141 -4.52 -1.12 -9.06
CA ILE A 141 -3.26 -0.38 -9.17
C ILE A 141 -3.58 1.05 -9.59
N LEU A 142 -3.18 2.06 -8.80
CA LEU A 142 -3.34 3.50 -9.08
C LEU A 142 -2.09 4.13 -9.71
N ASP A 143 -0.91 3.57 -9.46
CA ASP A 143 0.33 3.99 -10.12
C ASP A 143 1.35 2.84 -10.09
N GLY A 144 2.10 2.70 -11.18
CA GLY A 144 3.17 1.72 -11.29
C GLY A 144 2.85 0.48 -12.09
N HIS A 145 1.92 0.53 -13.05
CA HIS A 145 1.55 -0.62 -13.89
C HIS A 145 2.75 -1.22 -14.62
N HIS A 146 3.69 -0.41 -15.11
CA HIS A 146 4.94 -0.91 -15.71
C HIS A 146 5.82 -1.65 -14.69
N ARG A 147 5.87 -1.20 -13.43
CA ARG A 147 6.61 -1.87 -12.34
C ARG A 147 5.94 -3.20 -11.99
N TYR A 148 4.62 -3.20 -11.88
CA TYR A 148 3.84 -4.42 -11.68
C TYR A 148 4.06 -5.42 -12.82
N THR A 149 3.97 -4.95 -14.07
CA THR A 149 4.17 -5.79 -15.26
C THR A 149 5.58 -6.36 -15.30
N ALA A 150 6.60 -5.55 -14.98
CA ALA A 150 7.98 -6.04 -14.86
C ALA A 150 8.14 -7.12 -13.78
N SER A 151 7.43 -6.97 -12.65
CA SER A 151 7.37 -7.98 -11.59
C SER A 151 6.73 -9.28 -12.09
N ASN A 152 5.62 -9.17 -12.83
CA ASN A 152 4.94 -10.29 -13.46
C ASN A 152 5.83 -11.01 -14.48
N LEU A 153 6.63 -10.27 -15.25
CA LEU A 153 7.60 -10.83 -16.19
C LEU A 153 8.73 -11.59 -15.50
N LEU A 154 9.23 -11.11 -14.35
CA LEU A 154 10.23 -11.84 -13.55
C LEU A 154 9.67 -13.18 -13.05
N ARG A 155 8.42 -13.19 -12.57
CA ARG A 155 7.73 -14.44 -12.21
C ARG A 155 7.65 -15.40 -13.38
N GLU A 156 7.07 -14.95 -14.50
CA GLU A 156 6.73 -15.82 -15.62
C GLU A 156 7.96 -16.32 -16.39
N ARG A 157 8.98 -15.47 -16.56
CA ARG A 157 10.17 -15.80 -17.38
C ARG A 157 11.29 -16.43 -16.58
N ASP A 158 11.47 -16.00 -15.34
CA ASP A 158 12.64 -16.37 -14.54
C ASP A 158 12.27 -17.23 -13.32
N GLY A 159 10.98 -17.45 -13.05
CA GLY A 159 10.52 -18.18 -11.86
C GLY A 159 10.81 -17.45 -10.56
N ILE A 160 11.11 -16.16 -10.63
CA ILE A 160 11.42 -15.33 -9.46
C ILE A 160 10.09 -14.84 -8.88
N GLU A 161 9.58 -15.61 -7.93
CA GLU A 161 8.47 -15.22 -7.07
C GLU A 161 8.98 -14.69 -5.74
N ILE A 162 8.36 -13.61 -5.28
CA ILE A 162 8.80 -12.87 -4.11
C ILE A 162 7.60 -12.76 -3.17
N TYR A 163 7.47 -13.76 -2.30
CA TYR A 163 6.53 -13.81 -1.17
C TYR A 163 7.23 -14.40 0.04
N ASP A 164 6.98 -13.85 1.23
CA ASP A 164 7.05 -14.67 2.43
C ASP A 164 5.65 -15.27 2.62
N ASP A 165 5.51 -16.55 2.31
CA ASP A 165 4.50 -17.34 3.00
C ASP A 165 5.12 -17.77 4.33
N ASP A 166 4.45 -17.43 5.44
CA ASP A 166 4.83 -17.92 6.77
C ASP A 166 4.56 -19.45 6.89
N ASP A 167 4.02 -20.10 5.86
CA ASP A 167 3.51 -21.48 5.88
C ASP A 167 4.48 -22.52 5.28
N ASP A 168 5.46 -22.11 4.46
CA ASP A 168 6.34 -23.04 3.71
C ASP A 168 7.85 -22.78 3.87
N GLY A 169 8.25 -21.81 4.71
CA GLY A 169 9.63 -21.67 5.20
C GLY A 169 10.67 -21.30 4.14
N ARG A 170 10.26 -20.87 2.94
CA ARG A 170 11.16 -20.44 1.88
C ARG A 170 11.30 -18.92 1.89
N ARG A 171 12.46 -18.43 2.33
CA ARG A 171 12.84 -17.02 2.19
C ARG A 171 13.21 -16.74 0.73
N GLY A 172 12.29 -16.14 -0.02
CA GLY A 172 12.59 -15.55 -1.32
C GLY A 172 13.38 -14.25 -1.17
N GLN A 173 14.40 -14.04 -2.00
CA GLN A 173 15.08 -12.74 -2.09
C GLN A 173 14.37 -11.83 -3.08
N GLY A 174 13.97 -10.66 -2.59
CA GLY A 174 13.27 -9.60 -3.30
C GLY A 174 12.12 -9.10 -2.41
N SER A 175 11.61 -7.90 -2.63
CA SER A 175 10.43 -7.43 -1.89
C SER A 175 9.60 -6.53 -2.79
N PHE A 176 8.32 -6.86 -2.99
CA PHE A 176 7.34 -6.00 -3.67
C PHE A 176 6.53 -5.19 -2.68
N THR A 177 7.01 -3.99 -2.38
CA THR A 177 6.29 -3.07 -1.51
C THR A 177 5.12 -2.46 -2.26
N PHE A 178 3.89 -2.83 -1.88
CA PHE A 178 2.69 -2.10 -2.25
C PHE A 178 2.41 -1.06 -1.18
N THR A 179 2.01 0.14 -1.61
CA THR A 179 1.35 1.11 -0.77
C THR A 179 -0.13 1.11 -1.15
N MET A 180 -0.95 0.50 -0.32
CA MET A 180 -2.39 0.41 -0.51
C MET A 180 -3.06 1.54 0.27
N ALA A 181 -3.91 2.33 -0.35
CA ALA A 181 -4.75 3.31 0.31
C ALA A 181 -6.22 2.96 0.08
N GLN A 182 -7.09 3.24 1.05
CA GLN A 182 -8.52 3.16 0.76
C GLN A 182 -8.88 4.32 -0.16
N GLY A 183 -9.60 4.05 -1.24
CA GLY A 183 -10.16 5.11 -2.05
C GLY A 183 -11.68 5.18 -1.95
N SER A 184 -12.19 6.27 -2.51
CA SER A 184 -13.50 6.83 -2.19
C SER A 184 -14.61 6.38 -3.12
N ALA A 185 -14.34 5.51 -4.09
CA ALA A 185 -15.31 5.12 -5.11
C ALA A 185 -15.51 3.59 -5.13
N GLN A 186 -16.76 3.16 -5.07
CA GLN A 186 -17.12 1.77 -5.35
C GLN A 186 -16.76 1.46 -6.80
N PHE A 187 -15.92 0.45 -7.03
CA PHE A 187 -15.78 -0.16 -8.33
C PHE A 187 -17.09 -0.89 -8.65
N GLN A 188 -17.94 -0.25 -9.47
CA GLN A 188 -19.05 -0.91 -10.16
C GLN A 188 -18.54 -1.58 -11.42
#